data_AF-A0A346D4C3-F1
#
_entry.id   AF-A0A346D4C3-F1
#
_cell.length_a   1.000
_cell.length_b   1.000
_cell.length_c   1.000
_cell.angle_alpha   90.00
_cell.angle_beta   90.00
_cell.angle_gamma   90.00
#
_symmetry.space_group_name_H-M   'P 1'
#
loop_
_entity.id
_entity.type
_entity.pdbx_description
1 polymer ?
#
loop_
_entity_poly.entity_id
_entity_poly.type
_entity_poly.pdbx_seq_one_letter_code
_entity_poly.pdbx_strand_id
1 'polypeptide(L)'
;VLTIVIKLTMFSCRRGEFMNLIENCYSKFWRADYDDDDLKIVRNCESRCVYFVEMFTFFALTTVCTYAAYPIIENIGKNETDRIHPFTLWINFPTTTTPYFEIIFIIEILACFHSGVCYFCFDNLLCIINVFTAGQFRMLQRK
;
A
#
# COMPACT_ATOMS: atom_id res chain seq x y z
N VAL A 1 -4.95 -7.87 8.73
CA VAL A 1 -5.48 -8.89 7.79
C VAL A 1 -6.97 -8.69 7.49
N LEU A 2 -7.88 -8.69 8.48
CA LEU A 2 -9.32 -8.50 8.24
C LEU A 2 -9.66 -7.24 7.42
N THR A 3 -9.02 -6.11 7.72
CA THR A 3 -9.19 -4.84 6.98
C THR A 3 -8.77 -4.96 5.51
N ILE A 4 -7.70 -5.69 5.23
CA ILE A 4 -7.18 -5.90 3.87
C ILE A 4 -8.16 -6.78 3.09
N VAL A 5 -8.63 -7.88 3.70
CA VAL A 5 -9.62 -8.77 3.09
C VAL A 5 -10.92 -8.00 2.81
N ILE A 6 -11.39 -7.18 3.75
CA ILE A 6 -12.58 -6.34 3.54
C ILE A 6 -12.35 -5.35 2.39
N LYS A 7 -11.22 -4.63 2.35
CA LYS A 7 -10.91 -3.69 1.26
C LYS A 7 -10.83 -4.40 -0.09
N LEU A 8 -10.14 -5.54 -0.16
CA LEU A 8 -10.01 -6.35 -1.37
C LEU A 8 -11.36 -6.90 -1.84
N THR A 9 -12.19 -7.39 -0.92
CA THR A 9 -13.54 -7.87 -1.24
C THR A 9 -14.42 -6.74 -1.72
N MET A 10 -14.44 -5.60 -1.01
CA MET A 10 -15.20 -4.42 -1.42
C MET A 10 -14.78 -3.92 -2.81
N PHE A 11 -13.49 -3.85 -3.08
CA PHE A 11 -12.96 -3.50 -4.39
C PHE A 11 -13.33 -4.52 -5.45
N SER A 12 -13.24 -5.82 -5.15
CA SER A 12 -13.59 -6.89 -6.08
C SER A 12 -15.08 -6.89 -6.41
N CYS A 13 -15.95 -6.69 -5.41
CA CYS A 13 -17.39 -6.56 -5.59
C CYS A 13 -17.77 -5.32 -6.41
N ARG A 14 -17.06 -4.20 -6.25
CA ARG A 14 -17.33 -2.93 -6.95
C ARG A 14 -16.36 -2.65 -8.09
N ARG A 15 -15.67 -3.69 -8.60
CA ARG A 15 -14.61 -3.52 -9.60
C ARG A 15 -15.10 -2.80 -10.85
N GLY A 16 -16.33 -3.07 -11.28
CA GLY A 16 -16.94 -2.39 -12.43
C GLY A 16 -17.08 -0.88 -12.22
N GLU A 17 -17.62 -0.47 -11.06
CA GLU A 17 -17.76 0.94 -10.71
C GLU A 17 -16.39 1.63 -10.58
N PHE A 18 -15.41 0.97 -9.96
CA PHE A 18 -14.05 1.49 -9.80
C PHE A 18 -13.35 1.69 -11.15
N MET A 19 -13.45 0.73 -12.07
CA MET A 19 -12.85 0.87 -13.40
C MET A 19 -13.51 1.99 -14.19
N ASN A 20 -14.84 2.10 -14.13
CA ASN A 20 -15.57 3.21 -14.75
C ASN A 20 -15.17 4.57 -14.13
N LEU A 21 -14.96 4.63 -12.80
CA LEU A 21 -14.49 5.85 -12.13
C LEU A 21 -13.08 6.23 -12.61
N ILE A 22 -12.16 5.27 -12.70
CA ILE A 22 -10.79 5.51 -13.20
C ILE A 22 -10.82 5.97 -14.65
N GLU A 23 -11.63 5.37 -15.51
CA GLU A 23 -11.79 5.78 -16.91
C GLU A 23 -12.35 7.22 -17.02
N ASN A 24 -13.31 7.57 -16.17
CA ASN A 24 -13.83 8.93 -16.07
C ASN A 24 -12.77 9.93 -15.60
N CYS A 25 -11.99 9.60 -14.57
CA CYS A 25 -10.90 10.44 -14.11
C CYS A 25 -9.83 10.60 -15.19
N TYR A 26 -9.48 9.53 -15.90
CA TYR A 26 -8.47 9.58 -16.95
C TYR A 26 -8.91 10.46 -18.12
N SER A 27 -10.13 10.26 -18.62
CA SER A 27 -10.67 11.02 -19.75
C SER A 27 -10.93 12.49 -19.41
N LYS A 28 -11.44 12.79 -18.21
CA LYS A 28 -11.86 14.16 -17.83
C LYS A 28 -10.81 14.97 -17.07
N PHE A 29 -9.92 14.33 -16.31
CA PHE A 29 -8.92 15.03 -15.50
C PHE A 29 -7.51 14.96 -16.09
N TRP A 30 -7.09 13.83 -16.63
CA TRP A 30 -5.72 13.68 -17.14
C TRP A 30 -5.56 14.05 -18.61
N ARG A 31 -6.61 13.88 -19.42
CA ARG A 31 -6.58 14.12 -20.87
C ARG A 31 -7.37 15.36 -21.31
N ALA A 32 -7.83 16.17 -20.35
CA ALA A 32 -8.52 17.41 -20.66
C ALA A 32 -7.56 18.48 -21.19
N ASP A 33 -8.08 19.33 -22.07
CA ASP A 33 -7.37 20.49 -22.59
C ASP A 33 -7.42 21.60 -21.53
N TYR A 34 -6.24 21.99 -21.03
CA TYR A 34 -6.09 22.97 -19.95
C TYR A 34 -5.40 24.22 -20.48
N ASP A 35 -5.93 25.38 -20.08
CA ASP A 35 -5.24 26.65 -20.28
C ASP A 35 -3.96 26.74 -19.42
N ASP A 36 -3.04 27.64 -19.76
CA ASP A 36 -1.72 27.74 -19.11
C ASP A 36 -1.81 27.90 -17.58
N ASP A 37 -2.83 28.60 -17.08
CA ASP A 37 -3.05 28.78 -15.65
C ASP A 37 -3.68 27.55 -14.96
N ASP A 38 -4.53 26.81 -15.66
CA ASP A 38 -5.13 25.57 -15.18
C ASP A 38 -4.06 24.45 -15.15
N LEU A 39 -3.15 24.43 -16.13
CA LEU A 39 -2.03 23.48 -16.20
C LEU A 39 -1.09 23.61 -14.99
N LYS A 40 -0.85 24.85 -14.51
CA LYS A 40 -0.06 25.09 -13.29
C LYS A 40 -0.73 24.48 -12.05
N ILE A 41 -2.06 24.50 -11.97
CA ILE A 41 -2.81 23.91 -10.86
C ILE A 41 -2.70 22.39 -10.91
N VAL A 42 -2.89 21.79 -12.09
CA VAL A 42 -2.79 20.33 -12.29
C VAL A 42 -1.39 19.83 -11.94
N ARG A 43 -0.32 20.48 -12.42
CA ARG A 43 1.07 20.11 -12.08
C ARG A 43 1.36 20.18 -10.58
N ASN A 44 0.79 21.18 -9.89
CA ASN A 44 0.93 21.27 -8.44
C ASN A 44 0.17 20.12 -7.73
N CYS A 45 -1.03 19.77 -8.20
CA CYS A 45 -1.75 18.60 -7.72
C CYS A 45 -0.97 17.29 -7.95
N GLU A 46 -0.33 17.11 -9.11
CA GLU A 46 0.54 15.97 -9.41
C GLU A 46 1.72 15.89 -8.45
N SER A 47 2.47 16.97 -8.29
CA SER A 47 3.63 17.01 -7.39
C SER A 47 3.23 16.71 -5.94
N ARG A 48 2.11 17.26 -5.47
CA ARG A 48 1.57 16.95 -4.14
C ARG A 48 1.15 15.49 -4.02
N CYS A 49 0.50 14.91 -5.04
CA CYS A 49 0.13 13.50 -5.05
C CYS A 49 1.36 12.60 -4.96
N VAL A 50 2.38 12.85 -5.79
CA VAL A 50 3.64 12.08 -5.78
C VAL A 50 4.28 12.14 -4.39
N TYR A 51 4.41 13.35 -3.82
CA TYR A 51 4.97 13.52 -2.48
C TYR A 51 4.16 12.76 -1.41
N PHE A 52 2.83 12.83 -1.43
CA PHE A 52 2.00 12.09 -0.48
C PHE A 52 2.18 10.57 -0.62
N VAL A 53 2.12 10.05 -1.84
CA VAL A 53 2.26 8.61 -2.09
C VAL A 53 3.65 8.12 -1.68
N GLU A 54 4.71 8.85 -2.03
CA GLU A 54 6.07 8.53 -1.62
C GLU A 54 6.24 8.55 -0.09
N MET A 55 5.73 9.59 0.57
CA MET A 55 5.79 9.71 2.03
C MET A 55 5.07 8.54 2.73
N PHE A 56 3.84 8.22 2.31
CA PHE A 56 3.08 7.11 2.90
C PHE A 56 3.71 5.75 2.62
N THR A 57 4.23 5.53 1.41
CA THR A 57 4.92 4.27 1.06
C THR A 57 6.24 4.11 1.81
N PHE A 58 6.99 5.18 2.02
CA PHE A 58 8.21 5.17 2.83
C PHE A 58 7.93 4.80 4.29
N PHE A 59 6.90 5.40 4.91
CA PHE A 59 6.52 5.03 6.28
C PHE A 59 6.05 3.59 6.37
N ALA A 60 5.21 3.14 5.42
CA ALA A 60 4.76 1.76 5.35
C ALA A 60 5.95 0.78 5.26
N LEU A 61 6.89 1.05 4.34
CA LEU A 61 8.09 0.26 4.17
C LEU A 61 8.93 0.22 5.45
N THR A 62 9.12 1.37 6.09
CA THR A 62 9.88 1.48 7.34
C THR A 62 9.25 0.64 8.46
N THR A 63 7.92 0.66 8.58
CA THR A 63 7.20 -0.17 9.55
C THR A 63 7.39 -1.66 9.28
N VAL A 64 7.26 -2.09 8.02
CA VAL A 64 7.45 -3.50 7.65
C VAL A 64 8.90 -3.94 7.88
N CYS A 65 9.88 -3.12 7.51
CA CYS A 65 11.30 -3.40 7.76
C CYS A 65 11.60 -3.52 9.27
N THR A 66 11.07 -2.62 10.08
CA THR A 66 11.22 -2.69 11.55
C THR A 66 10.59 -3.97 12.11
N TYR A 67 9.40 -4.33 11.62
CA TYR A 67 8.70 -5.55 12.03
C TYR A 67 9.46 -6.82 11.64
N ALA A 68 10.09 -6.84 10.46
CA ALA A 68 10.92 -7.95 10.01
C ALA A 68 12.28 -8.01 10.75
N ALA A 69 12.85 -6.86 11.14
CA ALA A 69 14.11 -6.80 11.86
C ALA A 69 14.01 -7.31 13.31
N TYR A 70 12.87 -7.08 13.98
CA TYR A 70 12.64 -7.51 15.36
C TYR A 70 12.91 -9.02 15.59
N PRO A 71 12.29 -9.96 14.86
CA PRO A 71 12.54 -11.39 15.05
C PRO A 71 13.95 -11.82 14.59
N ILE A 72 14.60 -11.07 13.70
CA ILE A 72 15.99 -11.35 13.31
C ILE A 72 16.91 -11.07 14.50
N ILE A 73 16.80 -9.89 15.11
CA ILE A 73 17.64 -9.48 16.25
C ILE A 73 17.43 -10.40 17.44
N GLU A 74 16.18 -10.72 17.76
CA GLU A 74 15.81 -11.62 18.85
C GLU A 74 16.30 -13.06 18.66
N ASN A 75 16.49 -13.52 17.42
CA ASN A 75 17.00 -14.86 17.13
C ASN A 75 18.53 -14.93 17.12
N ILE A 76 19.25 -13.80 17.14
CA ILE A 76 20.72 -13.79 17.23
C ILE A 76 21.12 -14.31 18.62
N GLY A 77 21.68 -15.52 18.65
CA GLY A 77 22.18 -16.15 19.88
C GLY A 77 21.20 -17.11 20.57
N LYS A 78 19.99 -17.34 20.02
CA LYS A 78 19.05 -18.36 20.52
C LYS A 78 19.33 -19.74 19.91
N ASN A 79 19.17 -20.80 20.70
CA ASN A 79 19.33 -22.19 20.27
C ASN A 79 18.24 -22.61 19.28
N GLU A 80 18.46 -23.68 18.52
CA GLU A 80 17.54 -24.15 17.46
C GLU A 80 16.10 -24.42 17.94
N THR A 81 15.92 -24.75 19.22
CA THR A 81 14.62 -25.04 19.83
C THR A 81 13.83 -23.80 20.26
N ASP A 82 14.48 -22.64 20.38
CA ASP A 82 13.90 -21.41 20.97
C ASP A 82 13.75 -20.27 19.94
N ARG A 83 13.85 -20.61 18.65
CA ARG A 83 13.71 -19.65 17.56
C ARG A 83 12.27 -19.15 17.46
N ILE A 84 12.11 -17.84 17.43
CA ILE A 84 10.81 -17.19 17.26
C ILE A 84 10.54 -16.88 15.80
N HIS A 85 9.31 -17.14 15.35
CA HIS A 85 8.83 -16.70 14.05
C HIS A 85 8.23 -15.29 14.12
N PRO A 86 8.27 -14.50 13.03
CA PRO A 86 7.59 -13.21 12.92
C PRO A 86 6.11 -13.27 13.31
N PHE A 87 5.43 -14.36 12.98
CA PHE A 87 4.06 -14.64 13.41
C PHE A 87 3.98 -15.93 14.24
N THR A 88 3.06 -15.96 15.21
CA THR A 88 2.81 -17.18 15.99
C THR A 88 2.03 -18.19 15.15
N LEU A 89 2.75 -19.14 14.55
CA LEU A 89 2.15 -20.24 13.79
C LEU A 89 1.65 -21.33 14.73
N TRP A 90 0.33 -21.49 14.81
CA TRP A 90 -0.34 -22.59 15.50
C TRP A 90 -0.51 -23.80 14.57
N ILE A 91 0.59 -24.25 13.96
CA ILE A 91 0.60 -25.37 13.00
C ILE A 91 1.43 -26.50 13.61
N ASN A 92 0.90 -27.72 13.61
CA ASN A 92 1.60 -28.94 14.05
C ASN A 92 2.64 -29.40 13.00
N PHE A 93 3.58 -28.52 12.63
CA PHE A 93 4.67 -28.79 11.69
C PHE A 93 6.01 -28.48 12.37
N PRO A 94 7.14 -29.16 12.05
CA PRO A 94 8.44 -28.83 12.62
C PRO A 94 8.92 -27.47 12.08
N THR A 95 8.49 -26.40 12.74
CA THR A 95 8.78 -25.00 12.37
C THR A 95 10.13 -24.51 12.87
N THR A 96 10.77 -25.23 13.80
CA THR A 96 12.05 -24.85 14.43
C THR A 96 13.27 -25.53 13.80
N THR A 97 13.07 -26.62 13.04
CA THR A 97 14.18 -27.36 12.40
C THR A 97 14.63 -26.70 11.11
N THR A 98 15.94 -26.53 10.94
CA THR A 98 16.55 -26.20 9.64
C THR A 98 16.34 -27.35 8.66
N PRO A 99 16.02 -27.09 7.37
CA PRO A 99 15.91 -25.82 6.66
C PRO A 99 14.49 -25.20 6.63
N TYR A 100 13.47 -25.89 7.19
CA TYR A 100 12.07 -25.47 7.12
C TYR A 100 11.78 -24.13 7.82
N PHE A 101 12.51 -23.85 8.91
CA PHE A 101 12.45 -22.56 9.61
C PHE A 101 12.69 -21.39 8.65
N GLU A 102 13.75 -21.44 7.83
CA GLU A 102 14.15 -20.34 6.95
C GLU A 102 13.13 -20.12 5.83
N ILE A 103 12.60 -21.20 5.26
CA ILE A 103 11.59 -21.14 4.20
C ILE A 103 10.32 -20.48 4.71
N ILE A 104 9.82 -20.93 5.87
CA ILE A 104 8.62 -20.38 6.50
C ILE A 104 8.84 -18.91 6.87
N PHE A 105 9.98 -18.58 7.44
CA PHE A 105 10.35 -17.21 7.80
C PHE A 105 10.34 -16.26 6.60
N ILE A 106 10.92 -16.68 5.46
CA ILE A 106 10.90 -15.90 4.21
C ILE A 106 9.47 -15.74 3.69
N ILE A 107 8.66 -16.81 3.70
CA ILE A 107 7.26 -16.75 3.25
C ILE A 107 6.46 -15.78 4.12
N GLU A 108 6.66 -15.79 5.44
CA GLU A 108 5.98 -14.88 6.36
C GLU A 108 6.35 -13.42 6.11
N ILE A 109 7.63 -13.11 5.90
CA ILE A 109 8.08 -11.76 5.59
C ILE A 109 7.51 -11.29 4.25
N LEU A 110 7.53 -12.15 3.21
CA LEU A 110 6.97 -11.82 1.91
C LEU A 110 5.45 -11.59 1.98
N ALA A 111 4.74 -12.42 2.73
CA ALA A 111 3.31 -12.26 2.96
C ALA A 111 3.01 -10.95 3.72
N CYS A 112 3.81 -10.61 4.73
CA CYS A 112 3.71 -9.36 5.46
C CYS A 112 3.90 -8.15 4.53
N PHE A 113 4.96 -8.16 3.72
CA PHE A 113 5.24 -7.14 2.71
C PHE A 113 4.08 -6.98 1.73
N HIS A 114 3.62 -8.08 1.13
CA HIS A 114 2.51 -8.07 0.18
C HIS A 114 1.23 -7.50 0.82
N SER A 115 0.91 -7.93 2.03
CA SER A 115 -0.26 -7.45 2.77
C SER A 115 -0.18 -5.95 3.08
N GLY A 116 1.01 -5.45 3.42
CA GLY A 116 1.28 -4.02 3.64
C GLY A 116 1.04 -3.22 2.36
N VAL A 117 1.65 -3.63 1.24
CA VAL A 117 1.47 -2.96 -0.05
C VAL A 117 0.00 -2.91 -0.47
N CYS A 118 -0.72 -4.03 -0.36
CA CYS A 118 -2.14 -4.10 -0.69
C CYS A 118 -3.00 -3.20 0.21
N TYR A 119 -2.62 -3.03 1.48
CA TYR A 119 -3.35 -2.15 2.41
C TYR A 119 -3.31 -0.68 1.96
N PHE A 120 -2.12 -0.18 1.61
CA PHE A 120 -1.91 1.23 1.26
C PHE A 120 -2.30 1.58 -0.18
N CYS A 121 -2.24 0.62 -1.11
CA CYS A 121 -2.54 0.88 -2.52
C CYS A 121 -3.92 1.52 -2.73
N PHE A 122 -4.94 1.07 -1.98
CA PHE A 122 -6.29 1.61 -2.09
C PHE A 122 -6.42 3.01 -1.53
N ASP A 123 -5.79 3.28 -0.37
CA ASP A 123 -5.82 4.59 0.25
C ASP A 123 -5.09 5.62 -0.61
N ASN A 124 -3.96 5.22 -1.22
CA ASN A 124 -3.20 6.04 -2.15
C ASN A 124 -4.02 6.39 -3.41
N LEU A 125 -4.72 5.41 -4.01
CA LEU A 125 -5.58 5.67 -5.17
C LEU A 125 -6.69 6.67 -4.84
N LEU A 126 -7.39 6.48 -3.72
CA LEU A 126 -8.44 7.39 -3.28
C LEU A 126 -7.89 8.79 -2.95
N CYS A 127 -6.70 8.86 -2.35
CA CYS A 127 -6.01 10.13 -2.09
C CYS A 127 -5.73 10.89 -3.39
N ILE A 128 -5.18 10.22 -4.41
CA ILE A 128 -4.91 10.80 -5.72
C ILE A 128 -6.21 11.36 -6.31
N ILE A 129 -7.28 10.56 -6.38
CA ILE A 129 -8.56 11.01 -6.95
C ILE A 129 -9.10 12.24 -6.20
N ASN A 130 -9.00 12.27 -4.88
CA ASN A 130 -9.46 13.41 -4.08
C ASN A 130 -8.63 14.68 -4.31
N VAL A 131 -7.31 14.57 -4.42
CA VAL A 131 -6.44 15.73 -4.69
C VAL A 131 -6.71 16.31 -6.08
N PHE A 132 -6.91 15.44 -7.08
CA PHE A 132 -7.27 15.90 -8.43
C PHE A 132 -8.66 16.52 -8.45
N THR A 133 -9.64 15.92 -7.78
CA THR A 133 -11.00 16.46 -7.66
C THR A 133 -10.99 17.84 -7.00
N ALA A 134 -10.22 18.03 -5.92
CA ALA A 134 -10.02 19.33 -5.30
C ALA A 134 -9.34 20.35 -6.23
N GLY A 135 -8.39 19.90 -7.05
CA GLY A 135 -7.79 20.70 -8.12
C GLY A 135 -8.83 21.20 -9.12
N GLN A 136 -9.72 20.31 -9.58
CA GLN A 136 -10.82 20.66 -10.49
C GLN A 136 -11.78 21.68 -9.88
N PHE A 137 -12.17 21.52 -8.61
CA PHE A 137 -13.01 22.50 -7.92
C PHE A 137 -12.34 23.87 -7.81
N ARG A 138 -11.02 23.92 -7.60
CA ARG A 138 -10.27 25.18 -7.56
C ARG A 138 -10.22 25.88 -8.91
N MET A 139 -10.18 25.12 -10.01
CA MET A 139 -10.28 25.67 -11.37
C MET A 139 -11.69 26.22 -11.63
N LEU A 140 -12.73 25.49 -11.23
CA LEU A 140 -14.12 25.94 -11.36
C LEU A 140 -14.41 27.21 -10.57
N GLN A 141 -13.83 27.39 -9.37
CA GLN A 141 -14.01 28.62 -8.57
C GLN A 141 -13.35 29.86 -9.19
N ARG A 142 -12.42 29.69 -10.13
CA ARG A 142 -11.75 30.80 -10.83
C ARG A 142 -12.47 31.22 -12.11
N LYS A 143 -13.41 30.40 -12.59
CA LYS A 143 -14.30 30.70 -13.72
C LYS A 143 -15.59 31.34 -13.22
#